data_AF-A0A519JYY7-F1
#
_entry.id   AF-A0A519JYY7-F1
#
_cell.length_a   1.000
_cell.length_b   1.000
_cell.length_c   1.000
_cell.angle_alpha   90.00
_cell.angle_beta   90.00
_cell.angle_gamma   90.00
#
_symmetry.space_group_name_H-M   'P 1'
#
loop_
_entity.id
_entity.type
_entity.pdbx_description
1 polymer ?
#
loop_
_entity_poly.entity_id
_entity_poly.type
_entity_poly.pdbx_seq_one_letter_code
_entity_poly.pdbx_strand_id
1 'polypeptide(L)'
;MTATDVIAGERPAPIAPKDRIFTLDMLRGWAILGILGVNAMAFAWPMALEMDPTLAPPWPHDHANIVGEWVKDVFFQDKFRSLFSMLFGVSIFLIGGARYDEARSPLLLRRLMWLGLFGLIHGFALWFGDILLHYAYTGLLVMIVRSWSARRLIWTGVGLNLVFAVLSAGSALLAGMMAGAPEASGGNPFAMAQDQLTTLIQTYQSGWPGAQIENLKAAVFLQLMSLTLVPITAGLMMLGLGLFKSGFLTGRSPTWLYVLLLLIGGANLAVFGWYDWQLYSAP
;
A
#
# COMPACT_ATOMS: atom_id res chain seq x y z
N MET A 1 41.73 -3.65 2.45
CA MET A 1 40.88 -3.96 3.62
C MET A 1 39.45 -3.58 3.25
N THR A 2 38.68 -4.56 2.77
CA THR A 2 37.30 -4.35 2.30
C THR A 2 36.36 -4.26 3.50
N ALA A 3 35.24 -3.54 3.36
CA ALA A 3 34.24 -3.29 4.40
C ALA A 3 33.50 -4.56 4.92
N THR A 4 34.02 -5.75 4.63
CA THR A 4 33.45 -7.06 4.94
C THR A 4 34.02 -7.69 6.21
N ASP A 5 35.13 -7.18 6.76
CA ASP A 5 35.93 -7.95 7.73
C ASP A 5 35.70 -7.58 9.21
N VAL A 6 34.65 -6.81 9.55
CA VAL A 6 34.46 -6.29 10.94
C VAL A 6 33.25 -6.87 11.70
N ILE A 7 32.36 -7.68 11.11
CA ILE A 7 31.09 -8.01 11.80
C ILE A 7 30.84 -9.52 11.88
N ALA A 8 31.74 -10.24 12.54
CA ALA A 8 31.48 -11.58 13.05
C ALA A 8 31.74 -11.57 14.57
N GLY A 9 30.71 -11.23 15.36
CA GLY A 9 30.77 -11.36 16.82
C GLY A 9 30.05 -10.28 17.64
N GLU A 10 29.68 -9.14 17.06
CA GLU A 10 28.96 -8.12 17.82
C GLU A 10 27.46 -8.41 17.87
N ARG A 11 26.89 -8.38 19.09
CA ARG A 11 25.44 -8.39 19.27
C ARG A 11 24.85 -7.24 18.47
N PRO A 12 23.76 -7.45 17.73
CA PRO A 12 23.11 -6.38 16.99
C PRO A 12 22.73 -5.23 17.92
N ALA A 13 23.36 -4.07 17.71
CA ALA A 13 23.14 -2.86 18.50
C ALA A 13 22.32 -1.83 17.70
N PRO A 14 21.66 -0.85 18.38
CA PRO A 14 21.04 0.27 17.70
C PRO A 14 22.04 1.02 16.79
N ILE A 15 21.59 1.38 15.59
CA ILE A 15 22.40 2.17 14.64
C ILE A 15 22.63 3.57 15.24
N ALA A 16 23.88 4.05 15.25
CA ALA A 16 24.17 5.40 15.73
C ALA A 16 23.50 6.45 14.82
N PRO A 17 23.07 7.62 15.36
CA PRO A 17 22.36 8.63 14.57
C PRO A 17 23.08 9.06 13.28
N LYS A 18 24.42 9.13 13.33
CA LYS A 18 25.29 9.49 12.19
C LYS A 18 25.29 8.46 11.05
N ASP A 19 24.94 7.22 11.34
CA ASP A 19 24.94 6.11 10.37
C ASP A 19 23.54 5.90 9.76
N ARG A 20 22.56 6.74 10.12
CA ARG A 20 21.20 6.72 9.56
C ARG A 20 21.14 7.48 8.25
N ILE A 21 20.34 6.96 7.31
CA ILE A 21 20.07 7.62 6.04
C ILE A 21 18.88 8.57 6.24
N PHE A 22 19.17 9.81 6.59
CA PHE A 22 18.17 10.84 6.92
C PHE A 22 17.04 10.94 5.88
N THR A 23 17.39 10.96 4.59
CA THR A 23 16.41 11.06 3.50
C THR A 23 15.41 9.90 3.51
N LEU A 24 15.86 8.66 3.78
CA LEU A 24 14.96 7.51 3.84
C LEU A 24 14.02 7.59 5.04
N ASP A 25 14.52 8.07 6.18
CA ASP A 25 13.71 8.23 7.39
C ASP A 25 12.66 9.32 7.23
N MET A 26 13.02 10.45 6.61
CA MET A 26 12.10 11.53 6.26
C MET A 26 11.00 11.03 5.31
N LEU A 27 11.38 10.32 4.23
CA LEU A 27 10.41 9.78 3.26
C LEU A 27 9.45 8.77 3.89
N ARG A 28 9.89 7.96 4.86
CA ARG A 28 9.01 7.06 5.61
C ARG A 28 7.98 7.83 6.44
N GLY A 29 8.39 8.91 7.11
CA GLY A 29 7.47 9.76 7.87
C GLY A 29 6.39 10.37 6.98
N TRP A 30 6.77 10.94 5.84
CA TRP A 30 5.81 11.46 4.85
C TRP A 30 4.90 10.38 4.27
N ALA A 31 5.43 9.17 4.02
CA ALA A 31 4.64 8.03 3.57
C ALA A 31 3.53 7.67 4.57
N ILE A 32 3.84 7.63 5.86
CA ILE A 32 2.86 7.34 6.90
C ILE A 32 1.81 8.46 7.00
N LEU A 33 2.23 9.73 6.97
CA LEU A 33 1.30 10.87 7.01
C LEU A 33 0.36 10.89 5.80
N GLY A 34 0.86 10.59 4.60
CA GLY A 34 0.03 10.51 3.41
C GLY A 34 -0.95 9.34 3.44
N ILE A 35 -0.53 8.18 3.96
CA ILE A 35 -1.45 7.04 4.19
C ILE A 35 -2.54 7.42 5.19
N LEU A 36 -2.20 8.14 6.27
CA LEU A 36 -3.17 8.63 7.23
C LEU A 36 -4.17 9.59 6.57
N GLY A 37 -3.70 10.53 5.75
CA GLY A 37 -4.56 11.49 5.04
C GLY A 37 -5.62 10.83 4.17
N VAL A 38 -5.26 9.73 3.52
CA VAL A 38 -6.19 8.91 2.72
C VAL A 38 -7.23 8.21 3.60
N ASN A 39 -6.80 7.60 4.71
CA ASN A 39 -7.65 6.73 5.52
C ASN A 39 -8.43 7.47 6.62
N ALA A 40 -8.18 8.76 6.81
CA ALA A 40 -8.84 9.57 7.85
C ALA A 40 -10.37 9.46 7.77
N MET A 41 -10.88 9.49 6.54
CA MET A 41 -12.28 9.32 6.18
C MET A 41 -12.81 7.92 6.51
N ALA A 42 -12.08 6.87 6.14
CA ALA A 42 -12.43 5.48 6.42
C ALA A 42 -12.48 5.10 7.92
N PHE A 43 -11.96 5.95 8.83
CA PHE A 43 -12.16 5.78 10.27
C PHE A 43 -13.55 6.25 10.74
N ALA A 44 -14.21 7.11 9.99
CA ALA A 44 -15.45 7.77 10.39
C ALA A 44 -16.71 6.98 9.99
N TRP A 45 -16.60 5.98 9.09
CA TRP A 45 -17.76 5.31 8.53
C TRP A 45 -17.53 3.83 8.16
N PRO A 46 -18.61 3.07 7.92
CA PRO A 46 -18.51 1.66 7.52
C PRO A 46 -17.77 1.47 6.19
N MET A 47 -17.08 0.34 6.04
CA MET A 47 -16.37 -0.04 4.82
C MET A 47 -17.23 0.05 3.54
N ALA A 48 -18.54 -0.22 3.63
CA ALA A 48 -19.43 -0.20 2.47
C ALA A 48 -19.36 1.14 1.70
N LEU A 49 -19.22 2.27 2.42
CA LEU A 49 -19.09 3.60 1.82
C LEU A 49 -17.76 3.83 1.09
N GLU A 50 -16.75 2.99 1.33
CA GLU A 50 -15.47 3.01 0.61
C GLU A 50 -15.46 2.06 -0.59
N MET A 51 -16.25 0.97 -0.56
CA MET A 51 -16.20 -0.08 -1.58
C MET A 51 -17.32 -0.02 -2.62
N ASP A 52 -18.43 0.64 -2.31
CA ASP A 52 -19.54 0.81 -3.24
C ASP A 52 -19.63 2.26 -3.73
N PRO A 53 -19.11 2.56 -4.94
CA PRO A 53 -19.12 3.91 -5.50
C PRO A 53 -20.54 4.38 -5.87
N THR A 54 -21.56 3.52 -5.80
CA THR A 54 -22.95 3.90 -6.07
C THR A 54 -23.65 4.51 -4.85
N LEU A 55 -23.06 4.35 -3.65
CA LEU A 55 -23.60 4.93 -2.43
C LEU A 55 -23.26 6.42 -2.37
N ALA A 56 -24.25 7.23 -2.01
CA ALA A 56 -24.02 8.64 -1.77
C ALA A 56 -23.07 8.83 -0.57
N PRO A 57 -22.00 9.63 -0.71
CA PRO A 57 -21.12 9.90 0.40
C PRO A 57 -21.86 10.64 1.52
N PRO A 58 -21.50 10.43 2.80
CA PRO A 58 -22.11 11.10 3.96
C PRO A 58 -21.77 12.60 4.10
N TRP A 59 -21.37 13.27 3.02
CA TRP A 59 -21.12 14.71 2.98
C TRP A 59 -21.77 15.35 1.74
N PRO A 60 -22.06 16.66 1.76
CA PRO A 60 -22.63 17.36 0.61
C PRO A 60 -21.71 17.29 -0.60
N HIS A 61 -22.28 17.07 -1.78
CA HIS A 61 -21.55 17.12 -3.05
C HIS A 61 -21.35 18.59 -3.50
N ASP A 62 -20.67 19.37 -2.67
CA ASP A 62 -20.29 20.76 -2.95
C ASP A 62 -18.89 20.84 -3.55
N HIS A 63 -18.57 22.00 -4.15
CA HIS A 63 -17.30 22.21 -4.82
C HIS A 63 -16.08 22.02 -3.89
N ALA A 64 -16.19 22.32 -2.60
CA ALA A 64 -15.06 22.18 -1.68
C ALA A 64 -14.76 20.69 -1.41
N ASN A 65 -15.81 19.88 -1.20
CA ASN A 65 -15.65 18.43 -0.98
C ASN A 65 -15.16 17.72 -2.24
N ILE A 66 -15.67 18.10 -3.42
CA ILE A 66 -15.20 17.59 -4.71
C ILE A 66 -13.69 17.84 -4.88
N VAL A 67 -13.24 19.08 -4.63
CA VAL A 67 -11.81 19.41 -4.71
C VAL A 67 -11.00 18.63 -3.67
N GLY A 68 -11.53 18.45 -2.46
CA GLY A 68 -10.88 17.67 -1.41
C GLY A 68 -10.66 16.20 -1.79
N GLU A 69 -11.69 15.54 -2.32
CA GLU A 69 -11.62 14.17 -2.82
C GLU A 69 -10.66 14.04 -4.00
N TRP A 70 -10.77 14.93 -4.98
CA TRP A 70 -9.87 14.96 -6.12
C TRP A 70 -8.41 15.16 -5.69
N VAL A 71 -8.13 16.04 -4.73
CA VAL A 71 -6.77 16.21 -4.20
C VAL A 71 -6.28 14.93 -3.52
N LYS A 72 -7.13 14.30 -2.71
CA LYS A 72 -6.82 13.02 -2.05
C LYS A 72 -6.48 11.95 -3.10
N ASP A 73 -7.30 11.78 -4.12
CA ASP A 73 -7.11 10.72 -5.13
C ASP A 73 -5.94 11.01 -6.07
N VAL A 74 -5.84 12.25 -6.55
CA VAL A 74 -4.78 12.65 -7.47
C VAL A 74 -3.42 12.70 -6.81
N PHE A 75 -3.28 13.12 -5.56
CA PHE A 75 -1.96 13.32 -4.95
C PHE A 75 -1.58 12.28 -3.89
N PHE A 76 -2.55 11.65 -3.22
CA PHE A 76 -2.27 10.80 -2.07
C PHE A 76 -2.58 9.32 -2.30
N GLN A 77 -3.77 9.03 -2.82
CA GLN A 77 -4.27 7.66 -3.01
C GLN A 77 -3.25 6.84 -3.79
N ASP A 78 -2.96 5.66 -3.24
CA ASP A 78 -1.99 4.67 -3.72
C ASP A 78 -0.53 5.11 -3.85
N LYS A 79 -0.23 6.41 -3.94
CA LYS A 79 1.13 6.95 -4.09
C LYS A 79 1.93 6.82 -2.81
N PHE A 80 1.37 7.23 -1.67
CA PHE A 80 2.06 7.08 -0.39
C PHE A 80 2.12 5.63 0.08
N ARG A 81 1.09 4.81 -0.22
CA ARG A 81 1.15 3.35 -0.02
C ARG A 81 2.27 2.72 -0.85
N SER A 82 2.39 3.09 -2.12
CA SER A 82 3.44 2.58 -3.01
C SER A 82 4.84 3.01 -2.57
N LEU A 83 5.00 4.26 -2.16
CA LEU A 83 6.23 4.77 -1.58
C LEU A 83 6.60 3.99 -0.31
N PHE A 84 5.64 3.80 0.59
CA PHE A 84 5.84 3.03 1.82
C PHE A 84 6.25 1.58 1.52
N SER A 85 5.56 0.89 0.59
CA SER A 85 5.94 -0.46 0.12
C SER A 85 7.38 -0.51 -0.36
N MET A 86 7.78 0.43 -1.23
CA MET A 86 9.16 0.48 -1.74
C MET A 86 10.18 0.66 -0.62
N LEU A 87 9.94 1.60 0.29
CA LEU A 87 10.83 1.88 1.44
C LEU A 87 10.84 0.72 2.45
N PHE A 88 9.75 -0.01 2.59
CA PHE A 88 9.69 -1.21 3.40
C PHE A 88 10.60 -2.30 2.84
N GLY A 89 10.60 -2.51 1.52
CA GLY A 89 11.55 -3.40 0.84
C GLY A 89 13.01 -3.05 1.09
N VAL A 90 13.35 -1.76 1.10
CA VAL A 90 14.68 -1.29 1.52
C VAL A 90 14.97 -1.64 2.98
N SER A 91 13.99 -1.48 3.87
CA SER A 91 14.09 -1.79 5.30
C SER A 91 14.38 -3.26 5.56
N ILE A 92 13.78 -4.18 4.78
CA ILE A 92 14.05 -5.63 4.86
C ILE A 92 15.56 -5.89 4.71
N PHE A 93 16.22 -5.28 3.72
CA PHE A 93 17.65 -5.44 3.52
C PHE A 93 18.49 -4.69 4.56
N LEU A 94 18.10 -3.46 4.91
CA LEU A 94 18.81 -2.66 5.93
C LEU A 94 18.72 -3.24 7.34
N ILE A 95 17.73 -4.09 7.64
CA ILE A 95 17.63 -4.79 8.92
C ILE A 95 18.30 -6.15 8.80
N GLY A 96 17.89 -6.96 7.81
CA GLY A 96 18.26 -8.37 7.71
C GLY A 96 19.54 -8.68 6.96
N GLY A 97 20.23 -7.68 6.40
CA GLY A 97 21.47 -7.88 5.64
C GLY A 97 21.27 -8.79 4.42
N ALA A 98 22.36 -9.43 4.00
CA ALA A 98 22.31 -10.49 2.98
C ALA A 98 21.50 -11.70 3.49
N ARG A 99 21.04 -12.57 2.58
CA ARG A 99 20.07 -13.65 2.84
C ARG A 99 20.52 -14.58 3.97
N TYR A 100 21.81 -14.87 3.98
CA TYR A 100 22.46 -15.80 4.89
C TYR A 100 23.27 -15.07 5.98
N ASP A 101 22.93 -13.81 6.28
CA ASP A 101 23.52 -13.08 7.40
C ASP A 101 22.97 -13.67 8.72
N GLU A 102 23.76 -14.51 9.38
CA GLU A 102 23.37 -15.27 10.56
C GLU A 102 22.99 -14.37 11.75
N ALA A 103 23.63 -13.21 11.88
CA ALA A 103 23.37 -12.27 12.96
C ALA A 103 22.10 -11.45 12.73
N ARG A 104 21.83 -11.05 11.48
CA ARG A 104 20.76 -10.09 11.15
C ARG A 104 19.47 -10.73 10.66
N SER A 105 19.53 -11.91 10.05
CA SER A 105 18.34 -12.63 9.57
C SER A 105 17.34 -12.92 10.71
N PRO A 106 17.75 -13.41 11.89
CA PRO A 106 16.82 -13.66 13.00
C PRO A 106 16.15 -12.39 13.52
N LEU A 107 16.87 -11.26 13.51
CA LEU A 107 16.30 -9.97 13.92
C LEU A 107 15.20 -9.50 12.98
N LEU A 108 15.44 -9.60 11.66
CA LEU A 108 14.45 -9.27 10.65
C LEU A 108 13.20 -10.15 10.82
N LEU A 109 13.40 -11.46 10.98
CA LEU A 109 12.30 -12.39 11.20
C LEU A 109 11.50 -12.00 12.46
N ARG A 110 12.17 -11.75 13.58
CA ARG A 110 11.53 -11.30 14.82
C ARG A 110 10.74 -10.00 14.60
N ARG A 111 11.30 -9.01 13.91
CA ARG A 111 10.61 -7.75 13.62
C ARG A 111 9.37 -7.96 12.75
N LEU A 112 9.43 -8.84 11.74
CA LEU A 112 8.27 -9.18 10.92
C LEU A 112 7.21 -9.94 11.73
N MET A 113 7.60 -10.82 12.66
CA MET A 113 6.65 -11.49 13.55
C MET A 113 5.94 -10.50 14.49
N TRP A 114 6.68 -9.55 15.07
CA TRP A 114 6.08 -8.49 15.88
C TRP A 114 5.17 -7.59 15.06
N LEU A 115 5.57 -7.25 13.83
CA LEU A 115 4.71 -6.50 12.91
C LEU A 115 3.41 -7.25 12.62
N GLY A 116 3.49 -8.57 12.37
CA GLY A 116 2.31 -9.41 12.18
C GLY A 116 1.43 -9.50 13.42
N LEU A 117 2.02 -9.64 14.61
CA LEU A 117 1.27 -9.63 15.86
C LEU A 117 0.56 -8.30 16.11
N PHE A 118 1.24 -7.18 15.87
CA PHE A 118 0.61 -5.86 15.96
C PHE A 118 -0.47 -5.67 14.89
N GLY A 119 -0.28 -6.20 13.68
CA GLY A 119 -1.33 -6.21 12.65
C GLY A 119 -2.56 -7.02 13.05
N LEU A 120 -2.38 -8.19 13.67
CA LEU A 120 -3.49 -8.97 14.23
C LEU A 120 -4.24 -8.17 15.30
N ILE A 121 -3.53 -7.59 16.26
CA ILE A 121 -4.17 -6.78 17.32
C ILE A 121 -4.89 -5.57 16.70
N HIS A 122 -4.24 -4.87 15.77
CA HIS A 122 -4.79 -3.70 15.12
C HIS A 122 -6.05 -4.03 14.29
N GLY A 123 -5.97 -5.01 13.39
CA GLY A 123 -7.07 -5.41 12.52
C GLY A 123 -8.29 -5.96 13.25
N PHE A 124 -8.06 -6.74 14.31
CA PHE A 124 -9.16 -7.40 15.04
C PHE A 124 -9.66 -6.63 16.26
N ALA A 125 -8.87 -5.71 16.84
CA ALA A 125 -9.27 -4.97 18.04
C ALA A 125 -9.51 -3.47 17.81
N LEU A 126 -8.96 -2.86 16.75
CA LEU A 126 -8.97 -1.41 16.59
C LEU A 126 -9.75 -0.97 15.34
N TRP A 127 -9.34 -1.41 14.15
CA TRP A 127 -9.92 -0.93 12.89
C TRP A 127 -9.74 -1.92 11.74
N PHE A 128 -10.72 -1.98 10.83
CA PHE A 128 -10.80 -3.02 9.80
C PHE A 128 -9.73 -2.94 8.71
N GLY A 129 -9.13 -1.77 8.45
CA GLY A 129 -8.19 -1.54 7.35
C GLY A 129 -6.71 -1.83 7.69
N ASP A 130 -6.42 -2.91 8.43
CA ASP A 130 -5.03 -3.24 8.76
C ASP A 130 -4.17 -3.52 7.53
N ILE A 131 -2.98 -2.92 7.51
CA ILE A 131 -1.95 -3.18 6.49
C ILE A 131 -0.70 -3.83 7.07
N LEU A 132 -0.55 -3.86 8.41
CA LEU A 132 0.66 -4.35 9.07
C LEU A 132 0.81 -5.85 8.88
N LEU A 133 -0.26 -6.61 9.04
CA LEU A 133 -0.26 -8.06 8.82
C LEU A 133 0.07 -8.37 7.36
N HIS A 134 -0.52 -7.60 6.42
CA HIS A 134 -0.20 -7.70 4.99
C HIS A 134 1.29 -7.51 4.69
N TYR A 135 1.91 -6.51 5.32
CA TYR A 135 3.33 -6.23 5.16
C TYR A 135 4.21 -7.25 5.85
N ALA A 136 3.76 -7.83 6.97
CA ALA A 136 4.50 -8.87 7.68
C ALA A 136 4.69 -10.10 6.79
N TYR A 137 3.61 -10.70 6.27
CA TYR A 137 3.75 -11.90 5.43
C TYR A 137 4.39 -11.58 4.07
N THR A 138 4.10 -10.42 3.48
CA THR A 138 4.72 -10.03 2.21
C THR A 138 6.22 -9.80 2.40
N GLY A 139 6.60 -9.20 3.53
CA GLY A 139 7.98 -9.01 3.93
C GLY A 139 8.74 -10.31 4.14
N LEU A 140 8.09 -11.36 4.67
CA LEU A 140 8.68 -12.70 4.78
C LEU A 140 9.00 -13.30 3.42
N LEU A 141 8.13 -13.10 2.42
CA LEU A 141 8.39 -13.54 1.04
C LEU A 141 9.57 -12.76 0.44
N VAL A 142 9.56 -11.43 0.56
CA VAL A 142 10.63 -10.57 0.01
C VAL A 142 11.96 -10.80 0.72
N MET A 143 11.94 -11.20 1.99
CA MET A 143 13.13 -11.58 2.76
C MET A 143 13.94 -12.69 2.06
N ILE A 144 13.30 -13.60 1.31
CA ILE A 144 13.94 -14.71 0.59
C ILE A 144 14.75 -14.22 -0.62
N VAL A 145 14.26 -13.17 -1.29
CA VAL A 145 14.85 -12.61 -2.52
C VAL A 145 15.71 -11.38 -2.27
N ARG A 146 15.82 -10.91 -1.02
CA ARG A 146 16.52 -9.67 -0.65
C ARG A 146 18.00 -9.60 -1.07
N SER A 147 18.64 -10.72 -1.42
CA SER A 147 20.02 -10.77 -1.93
C SER A 147 20.16 -10.81 -3.45
N TRP A 148 19.06 -10.81 -4.19
CA TRP A 148 19.11 -10.68 -5.64
C TRP A 148 19.77 -9.37 -6.07
N SER A 149 20.32 -9.38 -7.28
CA SER A 149 20.94 -8.19 -7.89
C SER A 149 19.89 -7.09 -8.10
N ALA A 150 20.34 -5.83 -8.12
CA ALA A 150 19.48 -4.67 -8.33
C ALA A 150 18.61 -4.83 -9.59
N ARG A 151 19.23 -5.22 -10.70
CA ARG A 151 18.55 -5.45 -11.99
C ARG A 151 17.44 -6.50 -11.87
N ARG A 152 17.71 -7.65 -11.23
CA ARG A 152 16.73 -8.72 -11.08
C ARG A 152 15.54 -8.26 -10.24
N LEU A 153 15.79 -7.58 -9.13
CA LEU A 153 14.75 -7.04 -8.26
C LEU A 153 13.85 -6.02 -8.99
N ILE A 154 14.45 -5.09 -9.75
CA ILE A 154 13.72 -4.08 -10.51
C ILE A 154 12.82 -4.75 -11.55
N TRP A 155 13.37 -5.62 -12.41
CA TRP A 155 12.58 -6.22 -13.49
C TRP A 155 11.51 -7.20 -12.99
N THR A 156 11.80 -7.97 -11.94
CA THR A 156 10.77 -8.81 -11.30
C THR A 156 9.69 -7.93 -10.64
N GLY A 157 10.07 -6.87 -9.95
CA GLY A 157 9.13 -5.95 -9.30
C GLY A 157 8.20 -5.24 -10.28
N VAL A 158 8.76 -4.69 -11.36
CA VAL A 158 8.01 -4.07 -12.46
C VAL A 158 7.13 -5.11 -13.15
N GLY A 159 7.67 -6.30 -13.44
CA GLY A 159 6.92 -7.37 -14.11
C GLY A 159 5.69 -7.81 -13.33
N LEU A 160 5.79 -8.02 -12.01
CA LEU A 160 4.65 -8.40 -11.18
C LEU A 160 3.56 -7.32 -11.17
N ASN A 161 3.94 -6.05 -11.05
CA ASN A 161 2.99 -4.94 -11.08
C ASN A 161 2.34 -4.80 -12.46
N LEU A 162 3.11 -4.93 -13.54
CA LEU A 162 2.60 -4.84 -14.91
C LEU A 162 1.63 -5.97 -15.24
N VAL A 163 1.94 -7.21 -14.85
CA VAL A 163 1.03 -8.35 -15.03
C VAL A 163 -0.29 -8.07 -14.32
N PHE A 164 -0.26 -7.61 -13.07
CA PHE A 164 -1.49 -7.30 -12.34
C PHE A 164 -2.27 -6.14 -12.97
N ALA A 165 -1.57 -5.09 -13.44
CA ALA A 165 -2.19 -3.97 -14.14
C ALA A 165 -2.88 -4.42 -15.43
N VAL A 166 -2.24 -5.27 -16.23
CA VAL A 166 -2.82 -5.83 -17.46
C VAL A 166 -4.02 -6.71 -17.15
N LEU A 167 -3.94 -7.57 -16.13
CA LEU A 167 -5.07 -8.39 -15.71
C LEU A 167 -6.26 -7.54 -15.24
N SER A 168 -6.00 -6.50 -14.45
CA SER A 168 -7.03 -5.58 -13.94
C SER A 168 -7.69 -4.78 -15.08
N ALA A 169 -6.89 -4.29 -16.02
CA ALA A 169 -7.40 -3.61 -17.22
C ALA A 169 -8.22 -4.57 -18.10
N GLY A 170 -7.75 -5.80 -18.26
CA GLY A 170 -8.44 -6.85 -19.00
C GLY A 170 -9.78 -7.24 -18.36
N SER A 171 -9.83 -7.37 -17.03
CA SER A 171 -11.07 -7.64 -16.30
C SER A 171 -12.06 -6.48 -16.39
N ALA A 172 -11.58 -5.23 -16.31
CA ALA A 172 -12.42 -4.05 -16.46
C ALA A 172 -13.00 -3.94 -17.89
N LEU A 173 -12.19 -4.21 -18.91
CA LEU A 173 -12.65 -4.24 -20.31
C LEU A 173 -13.70 -5.34 -20.51
N LEU A 174 -13.44 -6.55 -20.01
CA LEU A 174 -14.40 -7.66 -20.10
C LEU A 174 -15.71 -7.33 -19.38
N ALA A 175 -15.65 -6.75 -18.18
CA ALA A 175 -16.84 -6.31 -17.46
C ALA A 175 -17.64 -5.27 -18.26
N GLY A 176 -16.97 -4.29 -18.87
CA GLY A 176 -17.60 -3.31 -19.75
C GLY A 176 -18.27 -3.93 -20.98
N MET A 177 -17.66 -4.95 -21.60
CA MET A 177 -18.25 -5.69 -22.73
C MET A 177 -19.48 -6.51 -22.32
N MET A 178 -19.50 -7.03 -21.09
CA MET A 178 -20.59 -7.87 -20.57
C MET A 178 -21.72 -7.07 -19.91
N ALA A 179 -21.54 -5.76 -19.65
CA ALA A 179 -22.52 -4.92 -18.98
C ALA A 179 -23.88 -4.80 -19.71
N GLY A 180 -23.96 -5.17 -20.99
CA GLY A 180 -25.20 -5.20 -21.78
C GLY A 180 -25.90 -6.57 -21.84
N ALA A 181 -25.34 -7.63 -21.24
CA ALA A 181 -25.92 -8.97 -21.28
C ALA A 181 -26.83 -9.21 -20.04
N PRO A 182 -28.09 -9.64 -20.23
CA PRO A 182 -29.11 -9.71 -19.17
C PRO A 182 -28.77 -10.67 -18.00
N GLU A 183 -27.80 -11.57 -18.17
CA GLU A 183 -27.38 -12.56 -17.18
C GLU A 183 -25.94 -12.35 -16.69
N ALA A 184 -25.21 -11.38 -17.25
CA ALA A 184 -23.77 -11.22 -16.99
C ALA A 184 -23.42 -10.15 -15.95
N SER A 185 -24.38 -9.33 -15.54
CA SER A 185 -24.24 -8.49 -14.36
C SER A 185 -24.52 -9.31 -13.11
N GLY A 186 -23.59 -10.19 -12.74
CA GLY A 186 -23.41 -10.41 -11.31
C GLY A 186 -23.14 -9.01 -10.75
N GLY A 187 -24.14 -8.40 -10.10
CA GLY A 187 -24.10 -7.01 -9.66
C GLY A 187 -22.83 -6.73 -8.85
N ASN A 188 -22.54 -5.45 -8.58
CA ASN A 188 -21.41 -5.12 -7.70
C ASN A 188 -21.49 -6.03 -6.46
N PRO A 189 -20.51 -6.92 -6.20
CA PRO A 189 -20.57 -7.86 -5.08
C PRO A 189 -20.55 -7.12 -3.73
N PHE A 190 -20.25 -5.83 -3.75
CA PHE A 190 -20.31 -4.89 -2.64
C PHE A 190 -21.56 -4.01 -2.66
N ALA A 191 -22.44 -4.15 -3.65
CA ALA A 191 -23.69 -3.42 -3.74
C ALA A 191 -24.48 -3.60 -2.45
N MET A 192 -24.78 -2.50 -1.79
CA MET A 192 -25.58 -2.50 -0.57
C MET A 192 -26.85 -1.72 -0.80
N ALA A 193 -28.00 -2.30 -0.45
CA ALA A 193 -29.25 -1.58 -0.50
C ALA A 193 -29.28 -0.48 0.59
N GLN A 194 -29.99 0.62 0.32
CA GLN A 194 -29.99 1.80 1.21
C GLN A 194 -30.51 1.50 2.63
N ASP A 195 -31.45 0.57 2.75
CA ASP A 195 -31.99 0.09 4.03
C ASP A 195 -30.94 -0.72 4.82
N GLN A 196 -30.14 -1.54 4.14
CA GLN A 196 -29.01 -2.26 4.73
C GLN A 196 -27.93 -1.30 5.21
N LEU A 197 -27.59 -0.28 4.41
CA LEU A 197 -26.64 0.76 4.83
C LEU A 197 -27.14 1.53 6.05
N THR A 198 -28.42 1.90 6.08
CA THR A 198 -29.03 2.60 7.22
C THR A 198 -28.94 1.76 8.49
N THR A 199 -29.24 0.46 8.38
CA THR A 199 -29.13 -0.50 9.50
C THR A 199 -27.67 -0.65 9.98
N LEU A 200 -26.73 -0.69 9.04
CA LEU A 200 -25.30 -0.76 9.34
C LEU A 200 -24.85 0.48 10.13
N ILE A 201 -25.21 1.68 9.66
CA ILE A 201 -24.91 2.95 10.36
C ILE A 201 -25.49 2.96 11.77
N GLN A 202 -26.76 2.55 11.93
CA GLN A 202 -27.39 2.44 13.25
C GLN A 202 -26.65 1.46 14.17
N THR A 203 -26.12 0.36 13.62
CA THR A 203 -25.33 -0.61 14.38
C THR A 203 -24.02 0.00 14.86
N TYR A 204 -23.31 0.77 14.03
CA TYR A 204 -22.11 1.51 14.45
C TYR A 204 -22.44 2.56 15.53
N GLN A 205 -23.59 3.21 15.44
CA GLN A 205 -24.05 4.20 16.42
C GLN A 205 -24.62 3.59 17.72
N SER A 206 -24.94 2.29 17.73
CA SER A 206 -25.50 1.59 18.90
C SER A 206 -24.50 1.39 20.05
N GLY A 207 -23.22 1.60 19.78
CA GLY A 207 -22.14 1.47 20.75
C GLY A 207 -21.05 0.49 20.31
N TRP A 208 -20.00 0.38 21.13
CA TRP A 208 -18.79 -0.37 20.79
C TRP A 208 -19.02 -1.84 20.40
N PRO A 209 -19.87 -2.64 21.10
CA PRO A 209 -20.03 -4.05 20.74
C PRO A 209 -20.59 -4.29 19.33
N GLY A 210 -21.60 -3.52 18.94
CA GLY A 210 -22.20 -3.62 17.60
C GLY A 210 -21.22 -3.18 16.52
N ALA A 211 -20.60 -2.01 16.69
CA ALA A 211 -19.55 -1.52 15.80
C ALA A 211 -18.39 -2.51 15.64
N GLN A 212 -17.97 -3.16 16.74
CA GLN A 212 -16.84 -4.08 16.71
C GLN A 212 -17.15 -5.37 15.95
N ILE A 213 -18.38 -5.88 16.03
CA ILE A 213 -18.79 -7.04 15.23
C ILE A 213 -18.71 -6.72 13.73
N GLU A 214 -19.17 -5.54 13.33
CA GLU A 214 -19.09 -5.11 11.93
C GLU A 214 -17.65 -4.86 11.49
N ASN A 215 -16.82 -4.23 12.34
CA ASN A 215 -15.38 -4.08 12.10
C ASN A 215 -14.67 -5.43 11.94
N LEU A 216 -15.05 -6.46 12.72
CA LEU A 216 -14.45 -7.79 12.62
C LEU A 216 -14.80 -8.48 11.30
N LYS A 217 -16.06 -8.42 10.86
CA LYS A 217 -16.48 -8.94 9.55
C LYS A 217 -15.70 -8.27 8.43
N ALA A 218 -15.62 -6.94 8.51
CA ALA A 218 -14.85 -6.10 7.62
C ALA A 218 -13.36 -6.48 7.58
N ALA A 219 -12.72 -6.60 8.74
CA ALA A 219 -11.32 -6.98 8.88
C ALA A 219 -11.03 -8.34 8.26
N VAL A 220 -11.86 -9.35 8.53
CA VAL A 220 -11.71 -10.70 7.96
C VAL A 220 -11.81 -10.64 6.44
N PHE A 221 -12.81 -9.93 5.91
CA PHE A 221 -13.00 -9.79 4.48
C PHE A 221 -11.78 -9.15 3.80
N LEU A 222 -11.35 -7.98 4.28
CA LEU A 222 -10.19 -7.28 3.72
C LEU A 222 -8.90 -8.08 3.90
N GLN A 223 -8.76 -8.79 5.02
CA GLN A 223 -7.57 -9.61 5.26
C GLN A 223 -7.49 -10.78 4.28
N LEU A 224 -8.61 -11.41 3.92
CA LEU A 224 -8.64 -12.43 2.87
C LEU A 224 -8.34 -11.82 1.49
N MET A 225 -8.92 -10.67 1.18
CA MET A 225 -8.66 -9.98 -0.09
C MET A 225 -7.21 -9.50 -0.21
N SER A 226 -6.58 -9.12 0.89
CA SER A 226 -5.19 -8.64 0.91
C SER A 226 -4.18 -9.69 0.42
N LEU A 227 -4.52 -10.99 0.44
CA LEU A 227 -3.70 -12.04 -0.15
C LEU A 227 -3.53 -11.86 -1.67
N THR A 228 -4.56 -11.35 -2.34
CA THR A 228 -4.50 -11.05 -3.79
C THR A 228 -3.57 -9.89 -4.10
N LEU A 229 -3.31 -9.01 -3.12
CA LEU A 229 -2.42 -7.86 -3.25
C LEU A 229 -0.95 -8.21 -3.00
N VAL A 230 -0.65 -9.42 -2.51
CA VAL A 230 0.73 -9.88 -2.23
C VAL A 230 1.66 -9.67 -3.42
N PRO A 231 1.32 -10.05 -4.67
CA PRO A 231 2.23 -9.88 -5.80
C PRO A 231 2.55 -8.42 -6.10
N ILE A 232 1.57 -7.52 -5.95
CA ILE A 232 1.72 -6.07 -6.17
C ILE A 232 2.66 -5.49 -5.11
N THR A 233 2.34 -5.74 -3.84
CA THR A 233 3.11 -5.21 -2.70
C THR A 233 4.53 -5.80 -2.68
N ALA A 234 4.68 -7.10 -2.93
CA ALA A 234 6.00 -7.73 -3.07
C ALA A 234 6.76 -7.12 -4.25
N GLY A 235 6.08 -6.87 -5.36
CA GLY A 235 6.65 -6.22 -6.54
C GLY A 235 7.19 -4.82 -6.22
N LEU A 236 6.43 -4.01 -5.48
CA LEU A 236 6.86 -2.69 -5.03
C LEU A 236 8.01 -2.76 -4.02
N MET A 237 7.96 -3.66 -3.04
CA MET A 237 9.07 -3.89 -2.10
C MET A 237 10.36 -4.29 -2.85
N MET A 238 10.25 -5.18 -3.85
CA MET A 238 11.39 -5.58 -4.69
C MET A 238 11.90 -4.41 -5.53
N LEU A 239 11.02 -3.63 -6.15
CA LEU A 239 11.38 -2.44 -6.93
C LEU A 239 12.14 -1.43 -6.05
N GLY A 240 11.61 -1.10 -4.88
CA GLY A 240 12.25 -0.18 -3.94
C GLY A 240 13.63 -0.66 -3.48
N LEU A 241 13.75 -1.95 -3.12
CA LEU A 241 15.04 -2.54 -2.79
C LEU A 241 16.02 -2.54 -3.96
N GLY A 242 15.54 -2.80 -5.17
CA GLY A 242 16.34 -2.77 -6.40
C GLY A 242 16.88 -1.36 -6.69
N LEU A 243 16.02 -0.33 -6.58
CA LEU A 243 16.40 1.08 -6.73
C LEU A 243 17.36 1.55 -5.63
N PHE A 244 17.23 1.02 -4.41
CA PHE A 244 18.21 1.28 -3.36
C PHE A 244 19.57 0.68 -3.73
N LYS A 245 19.61 -0.58 -4.16
CA LYS A 245 20.85 -1.28 -4.53
C LYS A 245 21.52 -0.71 -5.79
N SER A 246 20.77 -0.15 -6.72
CA SER A 246 21.34 0.55 -7.89
C SER A 246 21.92 1.92 -7.54
N GLY A 247 21.70 2.42 -6.32
CA GLY A 247 22.11 3.75 -5.89
C GLY A 247 21.14 4.86 -6.28
N PHE A 248 19.99 4.55 -6.89
CA PHE A 248 18.98 5.54 -7.27
C PHE A 248 18.42 6.26 -6.02
N LEU A 249 18.03 5.52 -4.99
CA LEU A 249 17.51 6.11 -3.74
C LEU A 249 18.59 6.76 -2.86
N THR A 250 19.87 6.63 -3.22
CA THR A 250 21.00 7.25 -2.52
C THR A 250 21.64 8.39 -3.32
N GLY A 251 21.00 8.84 -4.41
CA GLY A 251 21.46 9.98 -5.19
C GLY A 251 22.65 9.70 -6.10
N ARG A 252 22.98 8.43 -6.38
CA ARG A 252 24.16 8.03 -7.17
C ARG A 252 23.85 7.78 -8.65
N SER A 253 22.58 7.85 -9.05
CA SER A 253 22.19 7.75 -10.46
C SER A 253 22.48 9.07 -11.21
N PRO A 254 22.60 9.05 -12.54
CA PRO A 254 22.82 10.26 -13.30
C PRO A 254 21.59 11.19 -13.27
N THR A 255 21.80 12.50 -13.20
CA THR A 255 20.74 13.53 -13.06
C THR A 255 19.63 13.41 -14.10
N TRP A 256 19.97 13.10 -15.35
CA TRP A 256 19.00 12.95 -16.43
C TRP A 256 17.93 11.89 -16.14
N LEU A 257 18.29 10.82 -15.39
CA LEU A 257 17.35 9.76 -15.05
C LEU A 257 16.30 10.26 -14.06
N TYR A 258 16.70 11.07 -13.08
CA TYR A 258 15.75 11.71 -12.16
C TYR A 258 14.83 12.67 -12.91
N VAL A 259 15.37 13.50 -13.80
CA VAL A 259 14.57 14.41 -14.64
C VAL A 259 13.59 13.63 -15.52
N LEU A 260 14.04 12.56 -16.16
CA LEU A 260 13.18 11.72 -16.98
C LEU A 260 12.02 11.12 -16.17
N LEU A 261 12.30 10.55 -15.00
CA LEU A 261 11.26 9.99 -14.13
C LEU A 261 10.32 11.05 -13.58
N LEU A 262 10.81 12.25 -13.27
CA LEU A 262 9.98 13.39 -12.89
C LEU A 262 9.05 13.83 -14.03
N LEU A 263 9.55 13.88 -15.27
CA LEU A 263 8.75 14.25 -16.43
C LEU A 263 7.69 13.18 -16.75
N ILE A 264 8.07 11.90 -16.75
CA ILE A 264 7.13 10.79 -16.99
C ILE A 264 6.08 10.74 -15.88
N GLY A 265 6.50 10.83 -14.62
CA GLY A 265 5.59 10.82 -13.47
C GLY A 265 4.68 12.05 -13.45
N GLY A 266 5.21 13.24 -13.74
CA GLY A 266 4.44 14.48 -13.82
C GLY A 266 3.43 14.47 -14.96
N ALA A 267 3.80 13.97 -16.14
CA ALA A 267 2.88 13.80 -17.26
C ALA A 267 1.77 12.80 -16.92
N ASN A 268 2.12 11.65 -16.32
CA ASN A 268 1.14 10.67 -15.88
C ASN A 268 0.18 11.24 -14.82
N LEU A 269 0.70 11.99 -13.84
CA LEU A 269 -0.09 12.66 -12.82
C LEU A 269 -1.04 13.70 -13.41
N ALA A 270 -0.59 14.49 -14.39
CA ALA A 270 -1.41 15.48 -15.06
C ALA A 270 -2.54 14.83 -15.87
N VAL A 271 -2.26 13.76 -16.61
CA VAL A 271 -3.26 13.01 -17.37
C VAL A 271 -4.27 12.37 -16.42
N PHE A 272 -3.80 11.72 -15.35
CA PHE A 272 -4.65 11.13 -14.33
C PHE A 272 -5.54 12.18 -13.66
N GLY A 273 -4.96 13.30 -13.21
CA GLY A 273 -5.70 14.35 -12.55
C GLY A 273 -6.74 15.02 -13.46
N TRP A 274 -6.44 15.19 -14.74
CA TRP A 274 -7.43 15.68 -15.70
C TRP A 274 -8.58 14.68 -15.91
N TYR A 275 -8.27 13.40 -16.09
CA TYR A 275 -9.28 12.35 -16.25
C TYR A 275 -10.17 12.22 -15.00
N ASP A 276 -9.56 12.17 -13.83
CA ASP A 276 -10.24 12.05 -12.55
C ASP A 276 -11.14 13.27 -12.26
N TRP A 277 -10.68 14.48 -12.63
CA TRP A 277 -11.50 15.69 -12.52
C TRP A 277 -12.78 15.62 -13.36
N GLN A 278 -12.73 15.03 -14.56
CA GLN A 278 -13.92 14.86 -15.40
C GLN A 278 -14.97 13.94 -14.75
N LEU A 279 -14.52 12.93 -14.00
CA LEU A 279 -15.43 12.02 -13.28
C LEU A 279 -16.15 12.75 -12.15
N TYR A 280 -15.42 13.58 -11.40
CA TYR A 280 -15.96 14.32 -10.26
C TYR A 280 -16.79 15.55 -10.63
N SER A 281 -16.52 16.15 -11.79
CA SER A 281 -17.24 17.35 -12.28
C SER A 281 -18.40 17.04 -13.22
N ALA A 282 -18.64 15.76 -13.51
CA ALA A 282 -19.82 15.33 -14.25
C ALA A 282 -21.09 15.59 -13.40
N PRO A 283 -22.17 16.11 -14.00
CA PRO A 283 -23.42 16.42 -13.30
C PRO A 283 -24.23 15.19 -12.89
#